data_AF-A0A2V5I5M3-F1
#
_entry.id   AF-A0A2V5I5M3-F1
#
_cell.length_a   1.000
_cell.length_b   1.000
_cell.length_c   1.000
_cell.angle_alpha   90.00
_cell.angle_beta   90.00
_cell.angle_gamma   90.00
#
_symmetry.space_group_name_H-M   'P 1'
#
loop_
_entity.id
_entity.type
_entity.pdbx_description
1 polymer ?
#
loop_
_entity_poly.entity_id
_entity_poly.type
_entity_poly.pdbx_seq_one_letter_code
_entity_poly.pdbx_strand_id
1 'polypeptide(L)'
;MFFFLLCTSLFILPSDAFTSFNTNCTLPLDTVNYVSSPNTRGTLTILWTCLFTIVSCTWTVKYPDVPWQREHYRPGRMGDMKCVAQKYFSQILWFLVTLLAPEVLLAKYWHDILTARRHIPALKALAMEDGVEWTLTHSLFANMGGFVVRDSPVPQDELSHRAEERTCSPAPPSVVHTTRVLPRLPAITQEELRDRSKADGLMRLITVIQILWMCTQVIARSVSGLAVSQLEISVVAFASCAVVMYWLCWEKPKGVQIPITLLQVDALTQHLAAWDDPENSVRRRVLWEIFPPEQYTQMFREIQIAVTNTVNEPLAAWGVILAGPLFGGVHLIAWDFVFPSNIERLLWRMAAIYCTCFPVALPLLALCTLGVWRAPRFIGNPWLIVYTLARLYLLVEMFRTLAYLPVDTYRGTWTVNMPYFG
;
A
#
# COMPACT_ATOMS: atom_id res chain seq x y z
N MET A 1 -13.50 -19.46 15.30
CA MET A 1 -13.62 -20.64 14.41
C MET A 1 -15.07 -21.09 14.22
N PHE A 2 -15.88 -21.21 15.29
CA PHE A 2 -17.30 -21.59 15.19
C PHE A 2 -18.17 -20.59 14.41
N PHE A 3 -17.96 -19.28 14.61
CA PHE A 3 -18.65 -18.22 13.84
C PHE A 3 -18.18 -18.13 12.38
N PHE A 4 -16.95 -18.56 12.10
CA PHE A 4 -16.36 -18.62 10.76
C PHE A 4 -17.01 -19.76 9.97
N LEU A 5 -17.15 -20.94 10.58
CA LEU A 5 -17.91 -22.06 10.01
C LEU A 5 -19.39 -21.72 9.82
N LEU A 6 -20.00 -20.92 10.71
CA LEU A 6 -21.40 -20.50 10.59
C LEU A 6 -21.63 -19.47 9.45
N CYS A 7 -20.70 -18.53 9.28
CA CYS A 7 -20.77 -17.60 8.13
C CYS A 7 -20.47 -18.34 6.83
N THR A 8 -19.47 -19.22 6.77
CA THR A 8 -19.20 -20.01 5.56
C THR A 8 -20.28 -21.05 5.28
N SER A 9 -20.95 -21.60 6.29
CA SER A 9 -22.06 -22.56 6.08
C SER A 9 -23.35 -21.88 5.62
N LEU A 10 -23.58 -20.61 5.96
CA LEU A 10 -24.64 -19.79 5.37
C LEU A 10 -24.43 -19.50 3.87
N PHE A 11 -23.19 -19.64 3.36
CA PHE A 11 -22.87 -19.49 1.93
C PHE A 11 -22.96 -20.79 1.12
N ILE A 12 -23.23 -21.95 1.74
CA ILE A 12 -23.44 -23.25 1.06
C ILE A 12 -24.93 -23.64 1.14
N LEU A 13 -25.83 -22.68 0.92
CA LEU A 13 -27.17 -23.05 0.48
C LEU A 13 -27.10 -23.23 -1.04
N PRO A 14 -27.60 -24.35 -1.60
CA PRO A 14 -27.66 -24.52 -3.04
C PRO A 14 -28.58 -23.42 -3.59
N SER A 15 -27.98 -22.40 -4.19
CA SER A 15 -28.74 -21.38 -4.88
C SER A 15 -29.13 -21.96 -6.25
N ASP A 16 -30.39 -22.30 -6.43
CA ASP A 16 -31.02 -22.55 -7.75
C ASP A 16 -31.08 -21.27 -8.60
N ALA A 17 -29.97 -20.55 -8.71
CA ALA A 17 -29.91 -19.15 -9.14
C ALA A 17 -29.20 -18.93 -10.48
N PHE A 18 -28.86 -19.98 -11.23
CA PHE A 18 -28.27 -19.81 -12.55
C PHE A 18 -29.34 -19.94 -13.64
N THR A 19 -30.05 -18.83 -13.89
CA THR A 19 -30.80 -18.66 -15.14
C THR A 19 -29.89 -17.93 -16.13
N SER A 20 -29.82 -18.42 -17.37
CA SER A 20 -29.00 -17.80 -18.42
C SER A 20 -29.89 -17.22 -19.51
N PHE A 21 -29.50 -16.04 -20.00
CA PHE A 21 -30.14 -15.38 -21.12
C PHE A 21 -29.10 -15.12 -22.21
N ASN A 22 -29.34 -15.67 -23.40
CA ASN A 22 -28.48 -15.46 -24.56
C ASN A 22 -29.08 -14.37 -25.44
N THR A 23 -28.33 -13.30 -25.68
CA THR A 23 -28.74 -12.20 -26.55
C THR A 23 -28.80 -12.66 -28.00
N ASN A 24 -29.96 -12.53 -28.64
CA ASN A 24 -30.12 -12.83 -30.06
C ASN A 24 -29.68 -11.61 -30.89
N CYS A 25 -28.49 -11.66 -31.49
CA CYS A 25 -27.97 -10.60 -32.35
C CYS A 25 -28.10 -11.04 -33.81
N THR A 26 -28.88 -10.31 -34.60
CA THR A 26 -29.02 -10.57 -36.04
C THR A 26 -27.87 -9.94 -36.82
N LEU A 27 -27.34 -10.67 -37.80
CA LEU A 27 -26.36 -10.14 -38.75
C LEU A 27 -27.06 -9.25 -39.79
N PRO A 28 -26.43 -8.15 -40.24
CA PRO A 28 -26.99 -7.34 -41.32
C PRO A 28 -27.10 -8.17 -42.60
N LEU A 29 -28.26 -8.12 -43.25
CA LEU A 29 -28.52 -8.84 -44.50
C LEU A 29 -27.88 -8.14 -45.71
N ASP A 30 -27.76 -6.81 -45.63
CA ASP A 30 -27.14 -5.98 -46.66
C ASP A 30 -25.73 -5.55 -46.25
N THR A 31 -24.89 -5.21 -47.23
CA THR A 31 -23.57 -4.62 -46.97
C THR A 31 -23.73 -3.25 -46.32
N VAL A 32 -23.34 -3.14 -45.04
CA VAL A 32 -23.37 -1.90 -44.26
C VAL A 32 -21.96 -1.46 -43.88
N ASN A 33 -21.73 -0.15 -43.90
CA ASN A 33 -20.40 0.44 -43.60
C ASN A 33 -20.06 0.48 -42.11
N TYR A 34 -21.06 0.37 -41.23
CA TYR A 34 -20.89 0.41 -39.78
C TYR A 34 -21.99 -0.41 -39.10
N VAL A 35 -21.60 -1.24 -38.14
CA VAL A 35 -22.51 -1.99 -37.27
C VAL A 35 -22.13 -1.66 -35.83
N SER A 36 -23.05 -1.07 -35.09
CA SER A 36 -22.84 -0.77 -33.67
C SER A 36 -22.83 -2.06 -32.83
N SER A 37 -22.10 -2.03 -31.71
CA SER A 37 -22.17 -3.09 -30.71
C SER A 37 -23.60 -3.25 -30.18
N PRO A 38 -24.02 -4.46 -29.76
CA PRO A 38 -25.31 -4.68 -29.14
C PRO A 38 -25.50 -3.75 -27.92
N ASN A 39 -26.69 -3.18 -27.74
CA ASN A 39 -27.00 -2.29 -26.61
C ASN A 39 -27.24 -3.06 -25.29
N THR A 40 -26.40 -4.07 -25.05
CA THR A 40 -26.45 -4.98 -23.90
C THR A 40 -25.04 -5.22 -23.41
N ARG A 41 -24.86 -5.32 -22.10
CA ARG A 41 -23.58 -5.72 -21.50
C ARG A 41 -23.74 -7.03 -20.74
N GLY A 42 -22.75 -7.90 -20.80
CA GLY A 42 -22.77 -9.19 -20.11
C GLY A 42 -22.26 -9.09 -18.67
N THR A 43 -22.67 -10.02 -17.81
CA THR A 43 -22.17 -10.13 -16.42
C THR A 43 -20.66 -10.33 -16.38
N LEU A 44 -20.11 -11.16 -17.28
CA LEU A 44 -18.66 -11.38 -17.37
C LEU A 44 -17.92 -10.12 -17.80
N THR A 45 -18.51 -9.29 -18.67
CA THR A 45 -17.91 -8.00 -19.04
C THR A 45 -17.79 -7.12 -17.79
N ILE A 46 -18.87 -6.98 -17.01
CA ILE A 46 -18.86 -6.21 -15.75
C ILE A 46 -17.81 -6.78 -14.78
N LEU A 47 -17.79 -8.10 -14.59
CA LEU A 47 -16.85 -8.77 -13.69
C LEU A 47 -15.39 -8.50 -14.08
N TRP A 48 -15.04 -8.73 -15.34
CA TRP A 48 -13.66 -8.56 -15.81
C TRP A 48 -13.24 -7.10 -15.79
N THR A 49 -14.07 -6.17 -16.28
CA THR A 49 -13.72 -4.73 -16.24
C THR A 49 -13.50 -4.26 -14.82
N CYS A 50 -14.33 -4.68 -13.87
CA CYS A 50 -14.17 -4.34 -12.46
C CYS A 50 -12.92 -4.98 -11.86
N LEU A 51 -12.71 -6.28 -12.08
CA LEU A 51 -11.58 -7.02 -11.52
C LEU A 51 -10.25 -6.48 -12.03
N PHE A 52 -10.11 -6.28 -13.35
CA PHE A 52 -8.91 -5.69 -13.94
C PHE A 52 -8.66 -4.29 -13.40
N THR A 53 -9.70 -3.48 -13.22
CA THR A 53 -9.54 -2.13 -12.65
C THR A 53 -9.08 -2.19 -11.19
N ILE A 54 -9.69 -3.03 -10.35
CA ILE A 54 -9.29 -3.19 -8.94
C ILE A 54 -7.85 -3.70 -8.84
N VAL A 55 -7.50 -4.76 -9.60
CA VAL A 55 -6.14 -5.32 -9.61
C VAL A 55 -5.15 -4.28 -10.09
N SER A 56 -5.44 -3.61 -11.21
CA SER A 56 -4.58 -2.60 -11.80
C SER A 56 -4.37 -1.44 -10.83
N CYS A 57 -5.43 -0.81 -10.31
CA CYS A 57 -5.29 0.35 -9.42
C CYS A 57 -4.60 0.01 -8.10
N THR A 58 -4.88 -1.16 -7.53
CA THR A 58 -4.28 -1.60 -6.26
C THR A 58 -2.81 -1.98 -6.44
N TRP A 59 -2.46 -2.65 -7.55
CA TRP A 59 -1.08 -3.05 -7.81
C TRP A 59 -0.19 -1.85 -8.15
N THR A 60 -0.71 -0.92 -8.94
CA THR A 60 0.07 0.18 -9.50
C THR A 60 0.35 1.30 -8.51
N VAL A 61 -0.50 1.44 -7.48
CA VAL A 61 -0.33 2.42 -6.41
C VAL A 61 0.68 2.00 -5.35
N LYS A 62 1.14 0.74 -5.36
CA LYS A 62 2.10 0.22 -4.40
C LYS A 62 3.50 0.74 -4.67
N TYR A 63 4.06 1.47 -3.72
CA TYR A 63 5.48 1.83 -3.61
C TYR A 63 6.12 0.91 -2.57
N PRO A 64 6.62 -0.28 -2.99
CA PRO A 64 7.27 -1.18 -2.07
C PRO A 64 8.56 -0.55 -1.56
N ASP A 65 8.82 -0.70 -0.26
CA ASP A 65 10.10 -0.35 0.35
C ASP A 65 11.19 -1.32 -0.15
N VAL A 66 12.45 -0.94 -0.01
CA VAL A 66 13.57 -1.65 -0.65
C VAL A 66 13.69 -3.06 -0.06
N PRO A 67 13.65 -4.11 -0.91
CA PRO A 67 13.65 -5.48 -0.41
C PRO A 67 15.01 -5.88 0.18
N TRP A 68 14.98 -6.91 1.03
CA TRP A 68 16.17 -7.58 1.55
C TRP A 68 17.13 -7.97 0.42
N GLN A 69 18.40 -7.59 0.58
CA GLN A 69 19.44 -7.93 -0.40
C GLN A 69 19.89 -9.39 -0.24
N ARG A 70 20.39 -9.97 -1.33
CA ARG A 70 20.84 -11.38 -1.42
C ARG A 70 21.81 -11.78 -0.30
N GLU A 71 22.66 -10.85 0.11
CA GLU A 71 23.75 -11.06 1.07
C GLU A 71 23.27 -11.52 2.46
N HIS A 72 22.00 -11.28 2.81
CA HIS A 72 21.40 -11.76 4.05
C HIS A 72 20.98 -13.25 4.00
N TYR A 73 21.00 -13.87 2.82
CA TYR A 73 20.64 -15.27 2.64
C TYR A 73 21.88 -16.15 2.50
N ARG A 74 21.78 -17.40 2.98
CA ARG A 74 22.86 -18.37 2.84
C ARG A 74 23.22 -18.53 1.36
N PRO A 75 24.51 -18.52 0.99
CA PRO A 75 24.92 -18.70 -0.39
C PRO A 75 24.45 -20.07 -0.91
N GLY A 76 23.96 -20.11 -2.15
CA GLY A 76 23.50 -21.31 -2.82
C GLY A 76 22.08 -21.18 -3.40
N ARG A 77 21.74 -22.10 -4.31
CA ARG A 77 20.46 -22.09 -5.06
C ARG A 77 19.22 -21.97 -4.17
N MET A 78 19.23 -22.63 -3.01
CA MET A 78 18.11 -22.59 -2.07
C MET A 78 17.98 -21.24 -1.34
N GLY A 79 19.10 -20.54 -1.09
CA GLY A 79 19.09 -19.19 -0.55
C GLY A 79 18.57 -18.17 -1.57
N ASP A 80 19.01 -18.31 -2.83
CA ASP A 80 18.54 -17.46 -3.94
C ASP A 80 17.02 -17.61 -4.17
N MET A 81 16.52 -18.85 -4.16
CA MET A 81 15.07 -19.11 -4.26
C MET A 81 14.29 -18.51 -3.08
N LYS A 82 14.81 -18.62 -1.85
CA LYS A 82 14.16 -18.02 -0.66
C LYS A 82 14.12 -16.50 -0.74
N CYS A 83 15.20 -15.86 -1.18
CA CYS A 83 15.27 -14.41 -1.39
C CYS A 83 14.20 -13.95 -2.38
N VAL A 84 14.13 -14.60 -3.55
CA VAL A 84 13.13 -14.29 -4.58
C VAL A 84 11.70 -14.54 -4.09
N ALA A 85 11.46 -15.68 -3.44
CA ALA A 85 10.14 -16.02 -2.91
C ALA A 85 9.67 -15.01 -1.86
N GLN A 86 10.55 -14.64 -0.93
CA GLN A 86 10.22 -13.66 0.12
C GLN A 86 9.93 -12.28 -0.48
N LYS A 87 10.71 -11.84 -1.48
CA LYS A 87 10.50 -10.58 -2.19
C LYS A 87 9.12 -10.49 -2.83
N TYR A 88 8.72 -11.49 -3.62
CA TYR A 88 7.40 -11.50 -4.25
C TYR A 88 6.27 -11.74 -3.25
N PHE A 89 6.49 -12.57 -2.24
CA PHE A 89 5.51 -12.82 -1.18
C PHE A 89 5.15 -11.55 -0.41
N SER A 90 6.14 -10.74 0.00
CA SER A 90 5.88 -9.45 0.65
C SER A 90 5.09 -8.49 -0.25
N GLN A 91 5.37 -8.48 -1.55
CA GLN A 91 4.64 -7.66 -2.51
C GLN A 91 3.18 -8.09 -2.69
N ILE A 92 2.92 -9.40 -2.72
CA ILE A 92 1.56 -9.97 -2.80
C ILE A 92 0.81 -9.69 -1.50
N LEU A 93 1.48 -9.84 -0.36
CA LEU A 93 0.86 -9.63 0.94
C LEU A 93 0.44 -8.17 1.13
N TRP A 94 1.28 -7.20 0.73
CA TRP A 94 0.89 -5.79 0.67
C TRP A 94 -0.30 -5.52 -0.26
N PHE A 95 -0.35 -6.19 -1.41
CA PHE A 95 -1.50 -6.10 -2.31
C PHE A 95 -2.79 -6.60 -1.64
N LEU A 96 -2.75 -7.74 -0.96
CA LEU A 96 -3.89 -8.30 -0.23
C LEU A 96 -4.33 -7.39 0.93
N VAL A 97 -3.38 -6.81 1.67
CA VAL A 97 -3.66 -5.83 2.73
C VAL A 97 -4.34 -4.60 2.14
N THR A 98 -3.91 -4.14 0.97
CA THR A 98 -4.52 -2.97 0.31
C THR A 98 -5.93 -3.27 -0.21
N LEU A 99 -6.20 -4.50 -0.66
CA LEU A 99 -7.54 -4.92 -1.05
C LEU A 99 -8.50 -4.97 0.15
N LEU A 100 -8.00 -5.41 1.31
CA LEU A 100 -8.78 -5.54 2.54
C LEU A 100 -8.97 -4.20 3.28
N ALA A 101 -7.93 -3.38 3.30
CA ALA A 101 -7.78 -2.19 4.14
C ALA A 101 -6.92 -1.12 3.43
N PRO A 102 -7.41 -0.50 2.35
CA PRO A 102 -6.66 0.52 1.61
C PRO A 102 -6.33 1.74 2.47
N GLU A 103 -7.12 2.01 3.52
CA GLU A 103 -6.84 3.08 4.48
C GLU A 103 -5.54 2.87 5.27
N VAL A 104 -5.10 1.63 5.48
CA VAL A 104 -3.82 1.33 6.15
C VAL A 104 -2.65 1.75 5.26
N LEU A 105 -2.73 1.44 3.97
CA LEU A 105 -1.68 1.83 3.01
C LEU A 105 -1.66 3.36 2.82
N LEU A 106 -2.84 3.98 2.71
CA LEU A 106 -2.95 5.44 2.62
C LEU A 106 -2.37 6.11 3.87
N ALA A 107 -2.68 5.61 5.07
CA ALA A 107 -2.13 6.11 6.32
C ALA A 107 -0.60 5.94 6.40
N LYS A 108 -0.06 4.83 5.88
CA LYS A 108 1.41 4.66 5.75
C LYS A 108 2.00 5.78 4.89
N TYR A 109 1.45 6.04 3.70
CA TYR A 109 1.96 7.09 2.81
C TYR A 109 1.78 8.50 3.38
N TRP A 110 0.68 8.73 4.09
CA TRP A 110 0.45 9.97 4.85
C TRP A 110 1.53 10.17 5.91
N HIS A 111 1.86 9.12 6.65
CA HIS A 111 2.93 9.17 7.64
C HIS A 111 4.30 9.40 6.99
N ASP A 112 4.63 8.68 5.91
CA ASP A 112 5.91 8.81 5.20
C ASP A 112 6.16 10.26 4.74
N ILE A 113 5.15 10.92 4.17
CA ILE A 113 5.28 12.31 3.71
C ILE A 113 5.37 13.32 4.86
N LEU A 114 4.63 13.09 5.95
CA LEU A 114 4.71 13.95 7.14
C LEU A 114 6.09 13.86 7.80
N THR A 115 6.60 12.65 7.99
CA THR A 115 7.94 12.41 8.53
C THR A 115 8.99 13.05 7.65
N ALA A 116 8.93 12.83 6.32
CA ALA A 116 9.87 13.46 5.39
C ALA A 116 9.81 14.99 5.44
N ARG A 117 8.63 15.60 5.51
CA ARG A 117 8.46 17.06 5.64
C ARG A 117 8.89 17.62 6.99
N ARG A 118 8.78 16.84 8.07
CA ARG A 118 9.23 17.24 9.41
C ARG A 118 10.75 17.39 9.45
N HIS A 119 11.48 16.49 8.81
CA HIS A 119 12.95 16.47 8.83
C HIS A 119 13.62 17.25 7.69
N ILE A 120 12.89 17.60 6.62
CA ILE A 120 13.48 18.27 5.45
C ILE A 120 14.23 19.59 5.77
N PRO A 121 13.80 20.46 6.72
CA PRO A 121 14.52 21.71 6.96
C PRO A 121 15.90 21.46 7.57
N ALA A 122 16.00 20.54 8.53
CA ALA A 122 17.26 20.17 9.16
C ALA A 122 18.21 19.48 8.17
N LEU A 123 17.68 18.60 7.33
CA LEU A 123 18.48 17.93 6.29
C LEU A 123 18.96 18.90 5.20
N LYS A 124 18.16 19.91 4.84
CA LYS A 124 18.60 20.94 3.90
C LYS A 124 19.72 21.81 4.47
N ALA A 125 19.71 22.10 5.77
CA ALA A 125 20.81 22.81 6.41
C ALA A 125 22.11 21.97 6.34
N LEU A 126 22.04 20.69 6.70
CA LEU A 126 23.17 19.77 6.57
C LEU A 126 23.65 19.60 5.11
N ALA A 127 22.73 19.61 4.15
CA ALA A 127 23.05 19.50 2.74
C ALA A 127 23.79 20.75 2.21
N MET A 128 23.43 21.94 2.71
CA MET A 128 24.16 23.18 2.40
C MET A 128 25.58 23.16 2.95
N GLU A 129 25.78 22.65 4.17
CA GLU A 129 27.11 22.47 4.77
C GLU A 129 27.97 21.47 4.01
N ASP A 130 27.37 20.34 3.61
CA ASP A 130 28.05 19.28 2.87
C ASP A 130 28.23 19.62 1.37
N GLY A 131 27.61 20.70 0.87
CA GLY A 131 27.66 21.12 -0.53
C GLY A 131 26.91 20.18 -1.49
N VAL A 132 25.87 19.51 -1.01
CA VAL A 132 25.09 18.52 -1.79
C VAL A 132 23.63 18.93 -1.96
N GLU A 133 22.98 18.40 -2.99
CA GLU A 133 21.54 18.60 -3.19
C GLU A 133 20.75 17.68 -2.24
N TRP A 134 19.73 18.22 -1.54
CA TRP A 134 18.79 17.40 -0.78
C TRP A 134 17.34 17.85 -0.99
N THR A 135 16.52 16.93 -1.47
CA THR A 135 15.12 17.16 -1.83
C THR A 135 14.18 16.20 -1.12
N LEU A 136 12.87 16.43 -1.23
CA LEU A 136 11.86 15.55 -0.63
C LEU A 136 11.98 14.11 -1.15
N THR A 137 12.34 13.93 -2.42
CA THR A 137 12.61 12.61 -3.02
C THR A 137 13.73 11.87 -2.28
N HIS A 138 14.80 12.57 -1.87
CA HIS A 138 15.91 11.98 -1.12
C HIS A 138 15.46 11.51 0.28
N SER A 139 14.69 12.34 0.99
CA SER A 139 14.12 11.96 2.30
C SER A 139 13.14 10.78 2.19
N LEU A 140 12.27 10.78 1.18
CA LEU A 140 11.34 9.67 0.95
C LEU A 140 12.07 8.38 0.56
N PHE A 141 13.12 8.49 -0.27
CA PHE A 141 13.98 7.37 -0.63
C PHE A 141 14.73 6.81 0.58
N ALA A 142 15.23 7.68 1.46
CA ALA A 142 15.85 7.28 2.72
C ALA A 142 14.87 6.52 3.62
N ASN A 143 13.64 7.03 3.80
CA ASN A 143 12.59 6.38 4.58
C ASN A 143 12.22 4.98 4.04
N MET A 144 12.34 4.75 2.72
CA MET A 144 12.10 3.45 2.08
C MET A 144 13.23 2.42 2.30
N GLY A 145 14.33 2.78 2.97
CA GLY A 145 15.52 1.95 3.02
C GLY A 145 16.40 2.04 1.79
N GLY A 146 16.31 3.15 1.05
CA GLY A 146 17.11 3.40 -0.16
C GLY A 146 18.61 3.57 0.10
N PHE A 147 19.03 3.82 1.34
CA PHE A 147 20.43 4.00 1.71
C PHE A 147 20.86 2.96 2.74
N VAL A 148 22.00 2.32 2.53
CA VAL A 148 22.59 1.36 3.46
C VAL A 148 24.03 1.76 3.75
N VAL A 149 24.34 1.96 5.02
CA VAL A 149 25.71 2.24 5.46
C VAL A 149 26.43 0.92 5.71
N ARG A 150 27.62 0.74 5.14
CA ARG A 150 28.49 -0.43 5.36
C ARG A 150 29.84 0.00 5.90
N ASP A 151 30.35 -0.80 6.83
CA ASP A 151 31.70 -0.63 7.36
C ASP A 151 32.71 -1.12 6.31
N SER A 152 33.86 -0.45 6.22
CA SER A 152 34.94 -0.90 5.33
C SER A 152 35.47 -2.26 5.78
N PRO A 153 35.84 -3.16 4.84
CA PRO A 153 36.50 -4.39 5.22
C PRO A 153 37.84 -4.07 5.89
N VAL A 154 37.99 -4.50 7.14
CA VAL A 154 39.27 -4.45 7.86
C VAL A 154 40.30 -5.23 7.02
N PRO A 155 41.48 -4.65 6.70
CA PRO A 155 42.54 -5.36 6.00
C PRO A 155 42.87 -6.69 6.69
N GLN A 156 43.06 -7.76 5.93
CA GLN A 156 43.36 -9.11 6.46
C GLN A 156 44.58 -9.15 7.40
N ASP A 157 45.50 -8.20 7.28
CA ASP A 157 46.70 -8.11 8.11
C ASP A 157 46.41 -7.65 9.56
N GLU A 158 45.25 -7.02 9.85
CA GLU A 158 44.84 -6.71 11.23
C GLU A 158 43.94 -7.80 11.86
N LEU A 159 43.40 -8.70 11.05
CA LEU A 159 42.58 -9.83 11.52
C LEU A 159 43.43 -10.90 12.24
N SER A 160 44.70 -11.03 11.89
CA SER A 160 45.66 -11.95 12.53
C SER A 160 45.99 -11.52 13.97
N HIS A 161 46.15 -10.22 14.23
CA HIS A 161 46.44 -9.73 15.58
C HIS A 161 45.23 -9.71 16.52
N ARG A 162 44.01 -9.59 15.99
CA ARG A 162 42.78 -9.57 16.81
C ARG A 162 42.20 -10.96 17.11
N ALA A 163 42.60 -11.97 16.33
CA ALA A 163 42.14 -13.34 16.50
C ALA A 163 42.78 -14.07 17.70
N GLU A 164 43.94 -13.61 18.18
CA GLU A 164 44.61 -14.24 19.32
C GLU A 164 44.02 -13.86 20.69
N GLU A 165 43.26 -12.76 20.79
CA GLU A 165 42.70 -12.29 22.08
C GLU A 165 41.25 -12.73 22.35
N ARG A 166 40.56 -13.38 21.40
CA ARG A 166 39.14 -13.78 21.57
C ARG A 166 38.91 -15.27 21.35
N THR A 167 39.58 -16.09 22.16
CA THR A 167 39.21 -17.49 22.34
C THR A 167 38.10 -17.59 23.40
N CYS A 168 36.84 -17.59 22.96
CA CYS A 168 35.76 -18.50 23.41
C CYS A 168 34.36 -18.05 22.97
N SER A 169 33.59 -19.04 22.52
CA SER A 169 32.16 -19.08 22.16
C SER A 169 31.75 -18.72 20.72
N PRO A 170 31.03 -19.62 20.01
CA PRO A 170 30.48 -19.38 18.69
C PRO A 170 29.17 -18.62 18.81
N ALA A 171 29.24 -17.29 18.89
CA ALA A 171 28.09 -16.45 18.58
C ALA A 171 28.03 -16.22 17.06
N PRO A 172 26.84 -16.22 16.42
CA PRO A 172 26.71 -15.71 15.04
C PRO A 172 27.30 -14.29 15.00
N PRO A 173 27.92 -13.84 13.89
CA PRO A 173 28.64 -12.57 13.83
C PRO A 173 27.74 -11.47 14.38
N SER A 174 28.01 -11.13 15.63
CA SER A 174 27.24 -10.18 16.40
C SER A 174 27.56 -8.85 15.77
N VAL A 175 26.54 -8.31 15.12
CA VAL A 175 26.45 -6.90 14.74
C VAL A 175 26.85 -6.10 15.96
N VAL A 176 28.10 -5.66 15.99
CA VAL A 176 28.57 -4.69 16.98
C VAL A 176 27.75 -3.44 16.72
N HIS A 177 26.92 -3.07 17.70
CA HIS A 177 26.14 -1.85 17.70
C HIS A 177 27.08 -0.64 17.88
N THR A 178 27.91 -0.35 16.88
CA THR A 178 28.55 0.96 16.75
C THR A 178 27.57 1.88 16.04
N THR A 179 27.24 2.97 16.71
CA THR A 179 26.39 4.06 16.24
C THR A 179 26.92 4.59 14.90
N ARG A 180 26.33 4.12 13.79
CA ARG A 180 26.68 4.55 12.44
C ARG A 180 26.25 6.00 12.24
N VAL A 181 27.19 6.93 12.35
CA VAL A 181 26.99 8.35 12.03
C VAL A 181 27.51 8.59 10.62
N LEU A 182 26.63 9.00 9.70
CA LEU A 182 27.04 9.43 8.36
C LEU A 182 27.79 10.76 8.46
N PRO A 183 29.08 10.82 8.09
CA PRO A 183 29.89 12.04 8.23
C PRO A 183 29.55 13.11 7.19
N ARG A 184 28.98 12.70 6.05
CA ARG A 184 28.45 13.57 4.99
C ARG A 184 27.21 12.93 4.37
N LEU A 185 26.28 13.77 3.92
CA LEU A 185 25.15 13.34 3.11
C LEU A 185 25.63 12.82 1.75
N PRO A 186 24.97 11.79 1.19
CA PRO A 186 25.37 11.22 -0.08
C PRO A 186 25.13 12.21 -1.23
N ALA A 187 26.16 12.43 -2.05
CA ALA A 187 26.11 13.29 -3.22
C ALA A 187 25.42 12.57 -4.40
N ILE A 188 24.10 12.57 -4.40
CA ILE A 188 23.25 12.02 -5.47
C ILE A 188 22.29 13.11 -5.92
N THR A 189 22.03 13.18 -7.22
CA THR A 189 21.11 14.16 -7.78
C THR A 189 19.67 13.63 -7.76
N GLN A 190 18.70 14.54 -7.70
CA GLN A 190 17.29 14.14 -7.80
C GLN A 190 16.98 13.43 -9.13
N GLU A 191 17.68 13.81 -10.21
CA GLU A 191 17.53 13.22 -11.53
C GLU A 191 17.98 11.76 -11.56
N GLU A 192 19.10 11.43 -10.91
CA GLU A 192 19.58 10.04 -10.81
C GLU A 192 18.57 9.15 -10.06
N LEU A 193 17.97 9.66 -8.98
CA LEU A 193 16.91 8.94 -8.25
C LEU A 193 15.65 8.75 -9.10
N ARG A 194 15.25 9.77 -9.86
CA ARG A 194 14.09 9.69 -10.76
C ARG A 194 14.32 8.73 -11.92
N ASP A 195 15.53 8.68 -12.49
CA ASP A 195 15.88 7.78 -13.58
C ASP A 195 15.70 6.30 -13.20
N ARG A 196 16.12 5.93 -11.99
CA ARG A 196 15.92 4.56 -11.46
C ARG A 196 14.46 4.17 -11.27
N SER A 197 13.54 5.12 -11.25
CA SER A 197 12.11 4.89 -11.04
C SER A 197 11.26 4.77 -12.31
N LYS A 198 11.88 4.92 -13.50
CA LYS A 198 11.17 5.06 -14.79
C LYS A 198 10.36 3.85 -15.26
N ALA A 199 10.63 2.64 -14.75
CA ALA A 199 10.01 1.40 -15.25
C ALA A 199 8.47 1.31 -15.08
N ASP A 200 7.84 2.22 -14.31
CA ASP A 200 6.42 2.15 -13.95
C ASP A 200 5.50 3.18 -14.62
N GLY A 201 6.04 4.12 -15.42
CA GLY A 201 5.26 5.27 -15.93
C GLY A 201 4.10 4.90 -16.85
N LEU A 202 4.35 4.00 -17.80
CA LEU A 202 3.34 3.53 -18.77
C LEU A 202 2.21 2.77 -18.07
N MET A 203 2.54 1.89 -17.13
CA MET A 203 1.55 1.12 -16.38
C MET A 203 0.63 2.04 -15.57
N ARG A 204 1.18 3.09 -14.94
CA ARG A 204 0.37 4.10 -14.23
C ARG A 204 -0.56 4.86 -15.18
N LEU A 205 -0.08 5.26 -16.35
CA LEU A 205 -0.90 5.94 -17.35
C LEU A 205 -2.10 5.08 -17.77
N ILE A 206 -1.85 3.80 -18.06
CA ILE A 206 -2.91 2.83 -18.38
C ILE A 206 -3.92 2.74 -17.23
N THR A 207 -3.46 2.63 -15.99
CA THR A 207 -4.35 2.60 -14.82
C THR A 207 -5.21 3.86 -14.71
N VAL A 208 -4.63 5.05 -14.91
CA VAL A 208 -5.38 6.32 -14.82
C VAL A 208 -6.45 6.37 -15.90
N ILE A 209 -6.12 5.98 -17.13
CA ILE A 209 -7.10 5.88 -18.22
C ILE A 209 -8.22 4.89 -17.84
N GLN A 210 -7.87 3.73 -17.29
CA GLN A 210 -8.83 2.71 -16.88
C GLN A 210 -9.76 3.21 -15.76
N ILE A 211 -9.21 3.91 -14.75
CA ILE A 211 -9.99 4.51 -13.67
C ILE A 211 -10.97 5.56 -14.22
N LEU A 212 -10.47 6.49 -15.04
CA LEU A 212 -11.30 7.56 -15.62
C LEU A 212 -12.43 6.98 -16.47
N TRP A 213 -12.12 5.94 -17.25
CA TRP A 213 -13.10 5.24 -18.05
C TRP A 213 -14.18 4.57 -17.19
N MET A 214 -13.76 3.85 -16.14
CA MET A 214 -14.69 3.21 -15.22
C MET A 214 -15.61 4.21 -14.52
N CYS A 215 -15.06 5.34 -14.03
CA CYS A 215 -15.86 6.41 -13.45
C CYS A 215 -16.86 6.98 -14.45
N THR A 216 -16.45 7.17 -15.71
CA THR A 216 -17.33 7.66 -16.78
C THR A 216 -18.49 6.70 -17.03
N GLN A 217 -18.25 5.38 -17.05
CA GLN A 217 -19.31 4.39 -17.19
C GLN A 217 -20.30 4.43 -16.03
N VAL A 218 -19.81 4.46 -14.80
CA VAL A 218 -20.66 4.52 -13.59
C VAL A 218 -21.51 5.79 -13.58
N ILE A 219 -20.92 6.94 -13.92
CA ILE A 219 -21.62 8.23 -13.97
C ILE A 219 -22.66 8.23 -15.09
N ALA A 220 -22.31 7.81 -16.30
CA ALA A 220 -23.24 7.77 -17.44
C ALA A 220 -24.48 6.91 -17.14
N ARG A 221 -24.29 5.79 -16.43
CA ARG A 221 -25.40 4.94 -15.98
C ARG A 221 -26.25 5.59 -14.90
N SER A 222 -25.61 6.20 -13.91
CA SER A 222 -26.30 6.90 -12.81
C SER A 222 -27.17 8.04 -13.35
N VAL A 223 -26.64 8.86 -14.28
CA VAL A 223 -27.39 9.94 -14.94
C VAL A 223 -28.54 9.41 -15.81
N SER A 224 -28.35 8.25 -16.42
CA SER A 224 -29.41 7.60 -17.22
C SER A 224 -30.47 6.88 -16.37
N GLY A 225 -30.39 6.95 -15.03
CA GLY A 225 -31.31 6.26 -14.12
C GLY A 225 -31.20 4.73 -14.18
N LEU A 226 -30.09 4.19 -14.68
CA LEU A 226 -29.87 2.74 -14.80
C LEU A 226 -29.18 2.19 -13.55
N ALA A 227 -29.52 0.94 -13.20
CA ALA A 227 -28.91 0.27 -12.06
C ALA A 227 -27.38 0.13 -12.23
N VAL A 228 -26.63 0.46 -11.19
CA VAL A 228 -25.18 0.25 -11.09
C VAL A 228 -24.96 -0.97 -10.21
N SER A 229 -24.04 -1.86 -10.59
CA SER A 229 -23.70 -3.01 -9.76
C SER A 229 -22.90 -2.60 -8.53
N GLN A 230 -23.02 -3.36 -7.45
CA GLN A 230 -22.25 -3.09 -6.22
C GLN A 230 -20.74 -3.20 -6.45
N LEU A 231 -20.32 -4.12 -7.33
CA LEU A 231 -18.92 -4.25 -7.72
C LEU A 231 -18.40 -2.98 -8.43
N GLU A 232 -19.19 -2.38 -9.31
CA GLU A 232 -18.85 -1.10 -9.97
C GLU A 232 -18.65 0.03 -8.94
N ILE A 233 -19.50 0.11 -7.91
CA ILE A 233 -19.34 1.07 -6.80
C ILE A 233 -18.05 0.82 -6.01
N SER A 234 -17.73 -0.45 -5.74
CA SER A 234 -16.47 -0.80 -5.05
C SER A 234 -15.24 -0.41 -5.87
N VAL A 235 -15.28 -0.54 -7.19
CA VAL A 235 -14.17 -0.09 -8.06
C VAL A 235 -13.97 1.41 -7.94
N VAL A 236 -15.04 2.21 -7.86
CA VAL A 236 -14.95 3.66 -7.62
C VAL A 236 -14.32 3.95 -6.25
N ALA A 237 -14.64 3.16 -5.22
CA ALA A 237 -14.02 3.28 -3.90
C ALA A 237 -12.50 3.05 -3.98
N PHE A 238 -12.06 1.93 -4.58
CA PHE A 238 -10.63 1.64 -4.76
C PHE A 238 -9.92 2.68 -5.63
N ALA A 239 -10.57 3.14 -6.70
CA ALA A 239 -10.05 4.17 -7.58
C ALA A 239 -9.83 5.50 -6.84
N SER A 240 -10.80 5.92 -6.01
CA SER A 240 -10.69 7.16 -5.23
C SER A 240 -9.51 7.11 -4.26
N CYS A 241 -9.31 5.99 -3.56
CA CYS A 241 -8.15 5.76 -2.71
C CYS A 241 -6.85 5.75 -3.52
N ALA A 242 -6.85 5.11 -4.69
CA ALA A 242 -5.68 5.05 -5.56
C ALA A 242 -5.24 6.44 -6.02
N VAL A 243 -6.17 7.31 -6.43
CA VAL A 243 -5.89 8.70 -6.81
C VAL A 243 -5.24 9.48 -5.66
N VAL A 244 -5.78 9.37 -4.45
CA VAL A 244 -5.22 10.04 -3.26
C VAL A 244 -3.82 9.51 -2.94
N MET A 245 -3.62 8.19 -2.96
CA MET A 245 -2.30 7.58 -2.75
C MET A 245 -1.29 7.99 -3.84
N TYR A 246 -1.71 8.13 -5.10
CA TYR A 246 -0.86 8.65 -6.17
C TYR A 246 -0.43 10.08 -5.91
N TRP A 247 -1.36 10.93 -5.44
CA TRP A 247 -1.05 12.30 -5.09
C TRP A 247 -0.05 12.38 -3.92
N LEU A 248 -0.24 11.58 -2.87
CA LEU A 248 0.69 11.51 -1.73
C LEU A 248 2.10 11.01 -2.14
N CYS A 249 2.16 10.06 -3.07
CA CYS A 249 3.41 9.43 -3.49
C CYS A 249 4.03 10.06 -4.75
N TRP A 250 3.58 11.23 -5.19
CA TRP A 250 4.05 11.84 -6.44
C TRP A 250 5.58 11.99 -6.52
N GLU A 251 6.20 12.39 -5.40
CA GLU A 251 7.66 12.57 -5.30
C GLU A 251 8.42 11.32 -4.82
N LYS A 252 7.70 10.22 -4.50
CA LYS A 252 8.29 8.98 -3.98
C LYS A 252 8.79 8.12 -5.16
N PRO A 253 10.06 7.68 -5.18
CA PRO A 253 10.55 6.81 -6.24
C PRO A 253 9.90 5.43 -6.14
N LYS A 254 9.58 4.82 -7.29
CA LYS A 254 8.98 3.47 -7.38
C LYS A 254 9.93 2.51 -8.09
N GLY A 255 9.83 1.22 -7.76
CA GLY A 255 10.57 0.19 -8.47
C GLY A 255 12.02 0.02 -8.04
N VAL A 256 12.47 0.71 -6.98
CA VAL A 256 13.83 0.58 -6.45
C VAL A 256 14.03 -0.81 -5.85
N GLN A 257 14.93 -1.59 -6.44
CA GLN A 257 15.23 -2.96 -5.98
C GLN A 257 16.52 -3.06 -5.17
N ILE A 258 17.44 -2.11 -5.37
CA ILE A 258 18.79 -2.14 -4.82
C ILE A 258 19.02 -0.81 -4.09
N PRO A 259 19.38 -0.84 -2.80
CA PRO A 259 19.74 0.36 -2.06
C PRO A 259 21.11 0.86 -2.49
N ILE A 260 21.34 2.15 -2.30
CA ILE A 260 22.63 2.78 -2.50
C ILE A 260 23.47 2.53 -1.26
N THR A 261 24.63 1.90 -1.47
CA THR A 261 25.55 1.55 -0.39
C THR A 261 26.52 2.71 -0.15
N LEU A 262 26.58 3.20 1.08
CA LEU A 262 27.51 4.22 1.53
C LEU A 262 28.63 3.54 2.33
N LEU A 263 29.87 3.69 1.87
CA LEU A 263 31.05 3.12 2.53
C LEU A 263 31.49 4.06 3.65
N GLN A 264 31.55 3.53 4.87
CA GLN A 264 32.11 4.22 6.03
C GLN A 264 33.63 3.96 6.08
N VAL A 265 34.42 5.04 6.13
CA VAL A 265 35.89 4.96 6.25
C VAL A 265 36.25 5.11 7.73
N ASP A 266 36.79 4.05 8.33
CA ASP A 266 37.04 3.95 9.77
C ASP A 266 37.97 5.02 10.36
N ALA A 267 38.90 5.54 9.54
CA ALA A 267 39.82 6.60 9.94
C ALA A 267 39.10 7.91 10.32
N LEU A 268 37.92 8.18 9.74
CA LEU A 268 37.15 9.38 10.04
C LEU A 268 36.33 9.23 11.33
N THR A 269 35.89 8.00 11.64
CA THR A 269 35.09 7.69 12.84
C THR A 269 35.91 7.82 14.13
N GLN A 270 37.20 7.43 14.10
CA GLN A 270 38.11 7.64 15.24
C GLN A 270 38.37 9.13 15.52
N HIS A 271 38.48 9.95 14.47
CA HIS A 271 38.64 11.39 14.63
C HIS A 271 37.36 12.10 15.07
N LEU A 272 36.17 11.65 14.64
CA LEU A 272 34.89 12.24 15.03
C LEU A 272 34.40 11.81 16.42
N ALA A 273 34.77 10.61 16.90
CA ALA A 273 34.45 10.16 18.25
C ALA A 273 35.20 10.93 19.35
N ALA A 274 36.32 11.58 19.00
CA ALA A 274 37.10 12.42 19.92
C ALA A 274 36.52 13.83 20.11
N TRP A 275 35.55 14.25 19.28
CA TRP A 275 34.90 15.56 19.35
C TRP A 275 33.44 15.40 19.75
N ASP A 276 33.19 15.40 21.06
CA ASP A 276 31.85 15.40 21.66
C ASP A 276 31.24 16.81 21.55
N ASP A 277 30.99 17.25 20.31
CA ASP A 277 30.39 18.54 19.99
C ASP A 277 28.85 18.42 20.06
N PRO A 278 28.13 19.34 20.75
CA PRO A 278 26.67 19.39 20.72
C PRO A 278 26.07 19.38 19.30
N GLU A 279 26.75 19.91 18.28
CA GLU A 279 26.28 19.91 16.89
C GLU A 279 26.26 18.49 16.28
N ASN A 280 27.27 17.68 16.60
CA ASN A 280 27.33 16.26 16.23
C ASN A 280 26.22 15.44 16.89
N SER A 281 25.72 15.85 18.06
CA SER A 281 24.61 15.19 18.74
C SER A 281 23.26 15.41 18.03
N VAL A 282 23.02 16.60 17.47
CA VAL A 282 21.82 16.92 16.69
C VAL A 282 21.88 16.22 15.33
N ARG A 283 23.01 16.31 14.63
CA ARG A 283 23.24 15.60 13.36
C ARG A 283 23.04 14.10 13.52
N ARG A 284 23.61 13.51 14.57
CA ARG A 284 23.42 12.08 14.90
C ARG A 284 21.97 11.73 15.16
N ARG A 285 21.22 12.57 15.89
CA ARG A 285 19.79 12.34 16.17
C ARG A 285 18.96 12.35 14.90
N VAL A 286 19.12 13.38 14.06
CA VAL A 286 18.37 13.52 12.80
C VAL A 286 18.69 12.38 11.83
N LEU A 287 19.96 12.01 11.69
CA LEU A 287 20.36 10.91 10.81
C LEU A 287 19.91 9.55 11.35
N TRP A 288 19.94 9.34 12.67
CA TRP A 288 19.47 8.09 13.27
C TRP A 288 17.97 7.84 13.02
N GLU A 289 17.15 8.90 13.06
CA GLU A 289 15.71 8.80 12.80
C GLU A 289 15.39 8.45 11.34
N ILE A 290 16.30 8.78 10.40
CA ILE A 290 16.08 8.64 8.95
C ILE A 290 16.81 7.41 8.37
N PHE A 291 17.96 7.06 8.95
CA PHE A 291 18.80 5.92 8.57
C PHE A 291 18.93 4.91 9.74
N PRO A 292 17.83 4.33 10.24
CA PRO A 292 17.92 3.32 11.29
C PRO A 292 18.74 2.11 10.80
N PRO A 293 19.61 1.52 11.66
CA PRO A 293 20.57 0.48 11.25
C PRO A 293 19.90 -0.84 10.82
N GLU A 294 18.63 -1.03 11.16
CA GLU A 294 17.81 -2.19 10.77
C GLU A 294 16.53 -1.72 10.08
N GLN A 295 16.67 -1.23 8.85
CA GLN A 295 15.52 -0.77 8.05
C GLN A 295 14.69 -1.91 7.46
N TYR A 296 15.12 -3.15 7.67
CA TYR A 296 14.48 -4.32 7.09
C TYR A 296 13.36 -4.87 7.96
N THR A 297 12.31 -4.09 8.14
CA THR A 297 11.17 -4.53 8.93
C THR A 297 10.27 -5.45 8.10
N GLN A 298 9.89 -6.60 8.65
CA GLN A 298 8.86 -7.45 8.04
C GLN A 298 7.56 -6.65 7.90
N MET A 299 6.78 -6.89 6.85
CA MET A 299 5.51 -6.20 6.58
C MET A 299 4.61 -6.00 7.82
N PHE A 300 4.49 -7.02 8.68
CA PHE A 300 3.71 -6.93 9.92
C PHE A 300 4.21 -5.85 10.87
N ARG A 301 5.53 -5.64 10.95
CA ARG A 301 6.13 -4.60 11.75
C ARG A 301 5.85 -3.21 11.16
N GLU A 302 5.85 -3.05 9.84
CA GLU A 302 5.48 -1.78 9.20
C GLU A 302 4.01 -1.43 9.45
N ILE A 303 3.10 -2.40 9.31
CA ILE A 303 1.68 -2.21 9.65
C ILE A 303 1.56 -1.84 11.13
N GLN A 304 2.26 -2.55 12.00
CA GLN A 304 2.26 -2.24 13.44
C GLN A 304 2.76 -0.82 13.71
N ILE A 305 3.84 -0.38 13.07
CA ILE A 305 4.39 0.97 13.22
C ILE A 305 3.38 2.00 12.69
N ALA A 306 2.82 1.81 11.50
CA ALA A 306 1.83 2.72 10.92
C ALA A 306 0.61 2.86 11.83
N VAL A 307 0.04 1.73 12.29
CA VAL A 307 -1.08 1.71 13.22
C VAL A 307 -0.70 2.37 14.56
N THR A 308 0.47 2.08 15.11
CA THR A 308 0.96 2.69 16.35
C THR A 308 1.10 4.21 16.22
N ASN A 309 1.66 4.67 15.11
CA ASN A 309 1.87 6.10 14.85
C ASN A 309 0.54 6.83 14.69
N THR A 310 -0.50 6.20 14.12
CA THR A 310 -1.84 6.82 14.02
C THR A 310 -2.50 7.08 15.37
N VAL A 311 -2.07 6.39 16.42
CA VAL A 311 -2.59 6.55 17.79
C VAL A 311 -1.74 7.54 18.58
N ASN A 312 -0.42 7.50 18.38
CA ASN A 312 0.52 8.29 19.18
C ASN A 312 0.80 9.70 18.63
N GLU A 313 0.67 9.90 17.31
CA GLU A 313 1.00 11.14 16.63
C GLU A 313 -0.27 11.79 16.04
N PRO A 314 -0.73 12.94 16.56
CA PRO A 314 -1.98 13.58 16.11
C PRO A 314 -2.00 13.88 14.61
N LEU A 315 -0.86 14.27 14.05
CA LEU A 315 -0.75 14.55 12.61
C LEU A 315 -0.85 13.28 11.75
N ALA A 316 -0.34 12.14 12.24
CA ALA A 316 -0.42 10.86 11.54
C ALA A 316 -1.84 10.27 11.59
N ALA A 317 -2.58 10.51 12.69
CA ALA A 317 -3.96 10.07 12.88
C ALA A 317 -4.90 10.55 11.75
N TRP A 318 -4.68 11.78 11.24
CA TRP A 318 -5.47 12.35 10.16
C TRP A 318 -5.47 11.50 8.89
N GLY A 319 -4.39 10.77 8.60
CA GLY A 319 -4.32 9.87 7.44
C GLY A 319 -5.41 8.80 7.48
N VAL A 320 -5.62 8.14 8.63
CA VAL A 320 -6.67 7.12 8.81
C VAL A 320 -8.05 7.76 8.92
N ILE A 321 -8.16 8.88 9.64
CA ILE A 321 -9.43 9.61 9.84
C ILE A 321 -10.02 10.06 8.50
N LEU A 322 -9.19 10.45 7.54
CA LEU A 322 -9.63 10.85 6.21
C LEU A 322 -9.83 9.63 5.28
N ALA A 323 -8.95 8.62 5.36
CA ALA A 323 -9.01 7.46 4.48
C ALA A 323 -10.19 6.53 4.75
N GLY A 324 -10.57 6.34 6.01
CA GLY A 324 -11.69 5.48 6.40
C GLY A 324 -13.01 5.90 5.74
N PRO A 325 -13.46 7.16 5.92
CA PRO A 325 -14.66 7.68 5.27
C PRO A 325 -14.56 7.75 3.76
N LEU A 326 -13.38 8.06 3.21
CA LEU A 326 -13.16 8.06 1.76
C LEU A 326 -13.48 6.68 1.15
N PHE A 327 -12.97 5.60 1.75
CA PHE A 327 -13.18 4.26 1.23
C PHE A 327 -14.55 3.66 1.66
N GLY A 328 -14.86 3.71 2.95
CA GLY A 328 -16.09 3.13 3.52
C GLY A 328 -17.35 3.88 3.11
N GLY A 329 -17.29 5.21 2.99
CA GLY A 329 -18.43 6.05 2.67
C GLY A 329 -18.98 5.81 1.26
N VAL A 330 -18.12 5.43 0.30
CA VAL A 330 -18.56 5.08 -1.06
C VAL A 330 -19.48 3.86 -1.06
N HIS A 331 -19.26 2.89 -0.17
CA HIS A 331 -20.14 1.71 -0.06
C HIS A 331 -21.53 2.06 0.50
N LEU A 332 -21.68 3.20 1.19
CA LEU A 332 -22.99 3.69 1.64
C LEU A 332 -23.87 4.16 0.47
N ILE A 333 -23.29 4.47 -0.71
CA ILE A 333 -24.06 4.80 -1.91
C ILE A 333 -24.98 3.64 -2.31
N ALA A 334 -24.56 2.39 -2.06
CA ALA A 334 -25.34 1.19 -2.34
C ALA A 334 -26.42 0.89 -1.28
N TRP A 335 -26.85 1.87 -0.49
CA TRP A 335 -27.78 1.70 0.63
C TRP A 335 -29.08 1.00 0.23
N ASP A 336 -29.67 1.40 -0.90
CA ASP A 336 -30.97 0.92 -1.38
C ASP A 336 -30.86 -0.03 -2.58
N PHE A 337 -29.69 -0.64 -2.79
CA PHE A 337 -29.50 -1.59 -3.89
C PHE A 337 -30.26 -2.89 -3.62
N VAL A 338 -30.45 -3.67 -4.69
CA VAL A 338 -31.05 -5.00 -4.61
C VAL A 338 -30.03 -5.97 -4.01
N PHE A 339 -30.47 -6.74 -3.01
CA PHE A 339 -29.71 -7.82 -2.39
C PHE A 339 -30.53 -9.11 -2.45
N PRO A 340 -29.90 -10.29 -2.37
CA PRO A 340 -30.61 -11.57 -2.41
C PRO A 340 -31.58 -11.73 -1.23
N SER A 341 -31.25 -11.18 -0.06
CA SER A 341 -32.09 -11.20 1.14
C SER A 341 -32.07 -9.87 1.92
N ASN A 342 -33.09 -9.69 2.77
CA ASN A 342 -33.14 -8.56 3.70
C ASN A 342 -31.99 -8.58 4.73
N ILE A 343 -31.51 -9.77 5.09
CA ILE A 343 -30.42 -9.95 6.06
C ILE A 343 -29.10 -9.49 5.43
N GLU A 344 -28.80 -9.89 4.20
CA GLU A 344 -27.59 -9.45 3.48
C GLU A 344 -27.58 -7.93 3.30
N ARG A 345 -28.72 -7.33 2.92
CA ARG A 345 -28.85 -5.87 2.86
C ARG A 345 -28.58 -5.19 4.21
N LEU A 346 -29.10 -5.74 5.30
CA LEU A 346 -28.86 -5.18 6.64
C LEU A 346 -27.38 -5.32 7.04
N LEU A 347 -26.78 -6.49 6.79
CA LEU A 347 -25.35 -6.74 7.05
C LEU A 347 -24.46 -5.80 6.24
N TRP A 348 -24.80 -5.54 4.97
CA TRP A 348 -24.10 -4.56 4.13
C TRP A 348 -24.13 -3.17 4.75
N ARG A 349 -25.31 -2.70 5.16
CA ARG A 349 -25.49 -1.38 5.79
C ARG A 349 -24.68 -1.27 7.09
N MET A 350 -24.75 -2.28 7.95
CA MET A 350 -24.00 -2.32 9.20
C MET A 350 -22.49 -2.36 8.94
N ALA A 351 -22.02 -3.19 8.01
CA ALA A 351 -20.61 -3.31 7.66
C ALA A 351 -20.07 -2.02 7.04
N ALA A 352 -20.80 -1.39 6.10
CA ALA A 352 -20.41 -0.13 5.48
C ALA A 352 -20.32 1.01 6.50
N ILE A 353 -21.31 1.14 7.41
CA ILE A 353 -21.24 2.11 8.52
C ILE A 353 -20.05 1.81 9.43
N TYR A 354 -19.87 0.55 9.85
CA TYR A 354 -18.78 0.17 10.73
C TYR A 354 -17.42 0.46 10.10
N CYS A 355 -17.23 0.11 8.83
CA CYS A 355 -16.00 0.37 8.09
C CYS A 355 -15.73 1.86 7.85
N THR A 356 -16.77 2.70 7.84
CA THR A 356 -16.65 4.17 7.73
C THR A 356 -16.28 4.79 9.09
N CYS A 357 -16.96 4.37 10.16
CA CYS A 357 -16.87 5.01 11.47
C CYS A 357 -15.71 4.49 12.32
N PHE A 358 -15.40 3.18 12.28
CA PHE A 358 -14.40 2.59 13.16
C PHE A 358 -12.98 3.18 12.97
N PRO A 359 -12.47 3.36 11.72
CA PRO A 359 -11.18 3.99 11.50
C PRO A 359 -11.11 5.45 12.00
N VAL A 360 -12.25 6.12 12.17
CA VAL A 360 -12.33 7.49 12.69
C VAL A 360 -12.43 7.50 14.22
N ALA A 361 -13.33 6.69 14.78
CA ALA A 361 -13.63 6.68 16.20
C ALA A 361 -12.42 6.27 17.06
N LEU A 362 -11.64 5.31 16.57
CA LEU A 362 -10.49 4.74 17.27
C LEU A 362 -9.36 5.77 17.52
N PRO A 363 -8.81 6.46 16.48
CA PRO A 363 -7.81 7.50 16.71
C PRO A 363 -8.38 8.72 17.45
N LEU A 364 -9.65 9.10 17.24
CA LEU A 364 -10.26 10.20 18.01
C LEU A 364 -10.33 9.88 19.50
N LEU A 365 -10.72 8.65 19.86
CA LEU A 365 -10.74 8.22 21.26
C LEU A 365 -9.33 8.20 21.87
N ALA A 366 -8.32 7.78 21.09
CA ALA A 366 -6.93 7.84 21.53
C ALA A 366 -6.45 9.28 21.79
N LEU A 367 -6.81 10.23 20.91
CA LEU A 367 -6.48 11.65 21.07
C LEU A 367 -7.18 12.25 22.30
N CYS A 368 -8.46 11.94 22.51
CA CYS A 368 -9.24 12.43 23.65
C CYS A 368 -8.76 11.88 24.99
N THR A 369 -8.13 10.71 25.03
CA THR A 369 -7.67 10.05 26.27
C THR A 369 -6.23 10.40 26.65
N LEU A 370 -5.66 11.46 26.07
CA LEU A 370 -4.32 12.01 26.38
C LEU A 370 -3.20 10.94 26.42
N GLY A 371 -3.27 9.92 25.55
CA GLY A 371 -2.19 8.94 25.39
C GLY A 371 -2.07 7.89 26.50
N VAL A 372 -3.10 7.70 27.35
CA VAL A 372 -3.12 6.57 28.33
C VAL A 372 -3.11 5.21 27.61
N TRP A 373 -3.60 5.16 26.36
CA TRP A 373 -3.54 4.01 25.48
C TRP A 373 -2.16 3.87 24.82
N ARG A 374 -1.15 3.43 25.57
CA ARG A 374 0.11 2.99 24.96
C ARG A 374 -0.14 1.78 24.04
N ALA A 375 0.49 1.82 22.87
CA ALA A 375 0.35 0.95 21.70
C ALA A 375 0.30 -0.60 21.87
N PRO A 376 0.92 -1.27 22.86
CA PRO A 376 0.96 -2.74 22.86
C PRO A 376 -0.41 -3.43 23.00
N ARG A 377 -1.47 -2.74 23.44
CA ARG A 377 -2.82 -3.33 23.54
C ARG A 377 -3.61 -3.34 22.22
N PHE A 378 -3.07 -2.76 21.16
CA PHE A 378 -3.82 -2.50 19.93
C PHE A 378 -3.94 -3.73 19.00
N ILE A 379 -2.88 -4.51 18.83
CA ILE A 379 -2.85 -5.67 17.90
C ILE A 379 -3.75 -6.83 18.38
N GLY A 380 -4.19 -6.82 19.65
CA GLY A 380 -5.15 -7.78 20.20
C GLY A 380 -6.56 -7.22 20.39
N ASN A 381 -6.87 -6.02 19.87
CA ASN A 381 -8.16 -5.41 20.07
C ASN A 381 -9.26 -6.21 19.31
N PRO A 382 -10.26 -6.78 20.01
CA PRO A 382 -11.32 -7.57 19.36
C PRO A 382 -12.09 -6.77 18.30
N TRP A 383 -12.14 -5.44 18.42
CA TRP A 383 -12.79 -4.57 17.44
C TRP A 383 -12.06 -4.55 16.08
N LEU A 384 -10.73 -4.76 16.04
CA LEU A 384 -10.01 -4.93 14.77
C LEU A 384 -10.38 -6.24 14.06
N ILE A 385 -10.71 -7.29 14.83
CA ILE A 385 -11.21 -8.54 14.26
C ILE A 385 -12.59 -8.29 13.64
N VAL A 386 -13.48 -7.60 14.35
CA VAL A 386 -14.81 -7.21 13.82
C VAL A 386 -14.67 -6.36 12.56
N TYR A 387 -13.71 -5.43 12.54
CA TYR A 387 -13.41 -4.61 11.35
C TYR A 387 -12.97 -5.45 10.16
N THR A 388 -12.04 -6.38 10.40
CA THR A 388 -11.55 -7.30 9.37
C THR A 388 -12.68 -8.16 8.82
N LEU A 389 -13.56 -8.68 9.69
CA LEU A 389 -14.73 -9.46 9.27
C LEU A 389 -15.73 -8.63 8.47
N ALA A 390 -16.02 -7.39 8.89
CA ALA A 390 -16.89 -6.48 8.16
C ALA A 390 -16.34 -6.17 6.75
N ARG A 391 -15.02 -5.99 6.61
CA ARG A 391 -14.35 -5.80 5.31
C ARG A 391 -14.43 -7.04 4.42
N LEU A 392 -14.15 -8.21 4.98
CA LEU A 392 -14.28 -9.47 4.25
C LEU A 392 -15.72 -9.69 3.78
N TYR A 393 -16.71 -9.34 4.61
CA TYR A 393 -18.12 -9.40 4.23
C TYR A 393 -18.42 -8.50 3.02
N LEU A 394 -18.02 -7.21 3.06
CA LEU A 394 -18.22 -6.31 1.91
C LEU A 394 -17.54 -6.82 0.63
N LEU A 395 -16.34 -7.37 0.75
CA LEU A 395 -15.58 -7.98 -0.36
C LEU A 395 -16.26 -9.21 -0.95
N VAL A 396 -16.84 -10.08 -0.12
CA VAL A 396 -17.53 -11.28 -0.62
C VAL A 396 -18.91 -10.90 -1.21
N GLU A 397 -19.65 -10.03 -0.52
CA GLU A 397 -21.01 -9.66 -0.90
C GLU A 397 -21.04 -8.97 -2.26
N MET A 398 -20.07 -8.10 -2.58
CA MET A 398 -20.00 -7.42 -3.88
C MET A 398 -19.85 -8.39 -5.08
N PHE A 399 -19.27 -9.58 -4.89
CA PHE A 399 -19.25 -10.61 -5.93
C PHE A 399 -20.53 -11.45 -5.92
N ARG A 400 -21.07 -11.75 -4.74
CA ARG A 400 -22.30 -12.52 -4.59
C ARG A 400 -23.50 -11.84 -5.25
N THR A 401 -23.61 -10.52 -5.14
CA THR A 401 -24.73 -9.78 -5.72
C THR A 401 -24.68 -9.68 -7.24
N LEU A 402 -23.57 -10.02 -7.90
CA LEU A 402 -23.52 -10.15 -9.37
C LEU A 402 -24.54 -11.17 -9.90
N ALA A 403 -24.84 -12.22 -9.13
CA ALA A 403 -25.83 -13.23 -9.51
C ALA A 403 -27.28 -12.74 -9.38
N TYR A 404 -27.51 -11.61 -8.70
CA TYR A 404 -28.84 -11.09 -8.35
C TYR A 404 -29.05 -9.65 -8.87
N LEU A 405 -28.33 -9.26 -9.92
CA LEU A 405 -28.43 -7.93 -10.49
C LEU A 405 -29.79 -7.70 -11.18
N PRO A 406 -30.38 -6.49 -11.05
CA PRO A 406 -31.61 -6.14 -11.75
C PRO A 406 -31.38 -6.04 -13.26
N VAL A 407 -32.44 -6.24 -14.04
CA VAL A 407 -32.40 -6.29 -15.52
C VAL A 407 -31.83 -5.01 -16.14
N ASP A 408 -32.10 -3.84 -15.55
CA ASP A 408 -31.56 -2.56 -16.01
C ASP A 408 -30.04 -2.49 -15.96
N THR A 409 -29.41 -3.36 -15.15
CA THR A 409 -27.96 -3.51 -15.11
C THR A 409 -27.42 -3.97 -16.46
N TYR A 410 -28.16 -4.78 -17.22
CA TYR A 410 -27.68 -5.34 -18.49
C TYR A 410 -27.94 -4.44 -19.70
N ARG A 411 -28.71 -3.36 -19.54
CA ARG A 411 -28.92 -2.36 -20.60
C ARG A 411 -27.65 -1.57 -20.84
N GLY A 412 -27.18 -1.53 -22.09
CA GLY A 412 -26.04 -0.73 -22.51
C GLY A 412 -26.31 0.77 -22.42
N THR A 413 -25.24 1.56 -22.42
CA THR A 413 -25.31 3.01 -22.67
C THR A 413 -24.42 3.34 -23.86
N TRP A 414 -24.32 4.62 -24.22
CA TRP A 414 -23.42 5.08 -25.29
C TRP A 414 -21.96 4.64 -25.08
N THR A 415 -21.56 4.34 -23.83
CA THR A 415 -20.21 3.85 -23.50
C THR A 415 -19.88 2.48 -24.11
N VAL A 416 -20.88 1.72 -24.56
CA VAL A 416 -20.68 0.40 -25.20
C VAL A 416 -20.01 0.49 -26.57
N ASN A 417 -20.08 1.65 -27.21
CA ASN A 417 -19.46 1.90 -28.52
C ASN A 417 -18.00 2.36 -28.43
N MET A 418 -17.44 2.50 -27.23
CA MET A 418 -16.06 2.88 -27.01
C MET A 418 -15.20 1.68 -26.61
N PRO A 419 -13.90 1.67 -26.97
CA PRO A 419 -13.01 0.57 -26.66
C PRO A 419 -12.84 0.39 -25.15
N TYR A 420 -12.91 -0.86 -24.69
CA TYR A 420 -12.55 -1.24 -23.34
C TYR A 420 -11.03 -1.45 -23.26
N PHE A 421 -10.39 -0.83 -22.28
CA PHE A 421 -8.97 -1.07 -21.95
C PHE A 421 -8.88 -2.05 -20.77
N GLY A 422 -9.41 -3.27 -20.92
CA GLY A 422 -9.49 -4.25 -19.84
C GLY A 422 -9.48 -5.67 -20.34
#